data_AF-A0A2M7T5C7-F1
#
_entry.id   AF-A0A2M7T5C7-F1
#
_cell.length_a   1.000
_cell.length_b   1.000
_cell.length_c   1.000
_cell.angle_alpha   90.00
_cell.angle_beta   90.00
_cell.angle_gamma   90.00
#
_symmetry.space_group_name_H-M   'P 1'
#
loop_
_entity.id
_entity.type
_entity.pdbx_description
1 polymer ?
#
loop_
_entity_poly.entity_id
_entity_poly.type
_entity_poly.pdbx_seq_one_letter_code
_entity_poly.pdbx_strand_id
1 'polypeptide(L)'
;MKRSNIFTSLFLAALVITCIFGGLMPADAASRKSFPDVGKHYWAANSILSLANYGIISGNAEGKFKPTANLRRSELAKLLTTAFIYSKSPQVPAFSDVEPNHWAAGFISTVIEQDLVDGFPDNTFRPNAVATRVQLAKILVKVKGYSTSNVSAQTFEDVGSGYWGYRYVQTAAKNNLISGYSDGTFRPNAQITRAEAAALIYRALLNKDYLLERSSANQVTCERYRRFTGAGPMNINVLKVPKAAPVSIKLGLAKDRVAARERLSSMAKRKGAIAGVNADFFSLKTGGPSGLMVDDQILSSPINNRSYFGILPDKTCFVDRASMSASVTAATGRAGIIAWLNKYRDRDSDTIYAYTPFYGPSTLTEDTGTEVTIRIDGPVTPSSELTGTVISVQHGGNSPIPLNCIVLSADSGSGRNYLDGTMRVGDTINLKFYLNPWQSGAMAIGGGPRLVRAGQVNVESEAFDSSQVKGRGPRTGIGIDPQGNLIVEVIDGRSDCFSIGMTLAELAADLKSRGAVDAMNFDSGGSSTLYFNGDIYNYPSDGSERSISNAILFVPN
;
A
#
# COMPACT_ATOMS: atom_id res chain seq x y z
N MET A 1 5.51 -48.86 33.92
CA MET A 1 4.34 -48.04 34.32
C MET A 1 4.06 -47.06 33.18
N LYS A 2 2.98 -47.28 32.43
CA LYS A 2 2.61 -46.54 31.22
C LYS A 2 2.22 -45.09 31.58
N ARG A 3 2.80 -44.08 30.93
CA ARG A 3 2.18 -42.75 30.81
C ARG A 3 2.00 -42.43 29.33
N SER A 4 0.73 -42.21 29.00
CA SER A 4 0.17 -42.12 27.67
C SER A 4 0.47 -40.79 26.99
N ASN A 5 0.62 -40.87 25.67
CA ASN A 5 0.47 -39.77 24.73
C ASN A 5 -0.85 -39.03 24.96
N ILE A 6 -0.76 -37.72 25.18
CA ILE A 6 -1.84 -36.77 24.90
C ILE A 6 -1.21 -35.63 24.10
N PHE A 7 -1.26 -35.78 22.77
CA PHE A 7 -1.18 -34.65 21.86
C PHE A 7 -2.55 -33.95 21.92
N THR A 8 -2.62 -32.80 22.56
CA THR A 8 -3.72 -31.85 22.36
C THR A 8 -3.14 -30.44 22.34
N SER A 9 -3.21 -29.84 21.15
CA SER A 9 -3.54 -28.44 20.90
C SER A 9 -3.32 -27.49 22.09
N LEU A 10 -2.10 -26.97 22.25
CA LEU A 10 -1.92 -25.75 23.03
C LEU A 10 -1.93 -24.56 22.07
N PHE A 11 -3.06 -23.86 22.13
CA PHE A 11 -3.28 -22.46 21.77
C PHE A 11 -1.99 -21.69 21.46
N LEU A 12 -1.84 -21.30 20.19
CA LEU A 12 -1.10 -20.11 19.82
C LEU A 12 -1.93 -18.92 20.31
N ALA A 13 -1.92 -18.66 21.61
CA ALA A 13 -2.31 -17.36 22.14
C ALA A 13 -1.25 -16.38 21.62
N ALA A 14 -1.51 -15.80 20.45
CA ALA A 14 -0.89 -14.55 20.07
C ALA A 14 -1.32 -13.55 21.14
N LEU A 15 -0.51 -13.43 22.19
CA LEU A 15 -0.60 -12.32 23.11
C LEU A 15 -0.39 -11.09 22.24
N VAL A 16 -1.48 -10.40 21.92
CA VAL A 16 -1.45 -9.09 21.30
C VAL A 16 -0.90 -8.17 22.37
N ILE A 17 0.42 -8.11 22.45
CA ILE A 17 1.10 -7.08 23.23
C ILE A 17 0.93 -5.82 22.41
N THR A 18 0.12 -4.90 22.91
CA THR A 18 0.18 -3.50 22.55
C THR A 18 1.58 -3.04 22.95
N CYS A 19 2.55 -3.20 22.05
CA CYS A 19 3.86 -2.59 22.20
C CYS A 19 3.65 -1.09 22.06
N ILE A 20 3.35 -0.41 23.18
CA ILE A 20 3.58 1.02 23.31
C ILE A 20 5.10 1.19 23.31
N PHE A 21 5.72 1.10 22.13
CA PHE A 21 6.98 1.79 21.89
C PHE A 21 6.62 3.25 21.59
N GLY A 22 6.29 3.96 22.67
CA GLY A 22 6.26 5.41 22.69
C GLY A 22 7.68 5.93 22.58
N GLY A 23 8.15 6.03 21.34
CA GLY A 23 9.30 6.82 20.95
C GLY A 23 9.01 7.29 19.54
N LEU A 24 8.55 8.53 19.41
CA LEU A 24 8.46 9.21 18.11
C LEU A 24 9.80 9.02 17.40
N MET A 25 9.80 8.20 16.35
CA MET A 25 10.83 8.32 15.33
C MET A 25 10.46 9.62 14.59
N PRO A 26 11.32 10.65 14.58
CA PRO A 26 11.08 11.81 13.75
C PRO A 26 10.90 11.35 12.30
N ALA A 27 10.00 12.03 11.58
CA ALA A 27 9.68 11.79 10.17
C ALA A 27 10.82 12.19 9.21
N ASP A 28 12.07 12.01 9.63
CA ASP A 28 13.19 11.90 8.71
C ASP A 28 13.18 10.46 8.20
N ALA A 29 12.97 10.29 6.91
CA ALA A 29 13.09 9.01 6.24
C ALA A 29 14.42 8.37 6.63
N ALA A 30 14.38 7.43 7.59
CA ALA A 30 15.57 6.73 8.06
C ALA A 30 16.31 6.24 6.81
N SER A 31 17.51 6.77 6.59
CA SER A 31 18.31 6.42 5.42
C SER A 31 18.36 4.90 5.33
N ARG A 32 17.94 4.34 4.18
CA ARG A 32 17.92 2.90 3.96
C ARG A 32 19.26 2.31 4.41
N LYS A 33 19.21 1.25 5.22
CA LYS A 33 20.42 0.61 5.77
C LYS A 33 21.29 0.15 4.62
N SER A 34 22.57 0.52 4.67
CA SER A 34 23.63 0.09 3.77
C SER A 34 24.88 -0.25 4.57
N PHE A 35 25.79 -1.03 3.96
CA PHE A 35 27.08 -1.39 4.57
C PHE A 35 28.21 -1.13 3.56
N PRO A 36 29.29 -0.41 3.93
CA PRO A 36 30.38 -0.10 3.01
C PRO A 36 31.08 -1.33 2.42
N ASP A 37 31.07 -2.45 3.14
CA ASP A 37 31.70 -3.72 2.77
C ASP A 37 30.74 -4.72 2.10
N VAL A 38 29.54 -4.30 1.74
CA VAL A 38 28.56 -5.08 0.99
C VAL A 38 28.18 -4.31 -0.27
N GLY A 39 28.95 -4.51 -1.34
CA GLY A 39 28.68 -3.89 -2.63
C GLY A 39 27.36 -4.36 -3.24
N LYS A 40 26.76 -3.55 -4.11
CA LYS A 40 25.47 -3.84 -4.79
C LYS A 40 25.45 -5.18 -5.54
N HIS A 41 26.60 -5.62 -6.07
CA HIS A 41 26.75 -6.88 -6.80
C HIS A 41 27.22 -8.06 -5.94
N TYR A 42 27.37 -7.87 -4.63
CA TYR A 42 27.69 -8.97 -3.73
C TYR A 42 26.55 -9.99 -3.76
N TRP A 43 26.87 -11.29 -3.89
CA TRP A 43 25.87 -12.34 -4.14
C TRP A 43 24.75 -12.41 -3.10
N ALA A 44 25.02 -12.02 -1.84
CA ALA A 44 24.05 -11.96 -0.75
C ALA A 44 23.55 -10.54 -0.44
N ALA A 45 23.88 -9.53 -1.25
CA ALA A 45 23.56 -8.12 -0.97
C ALA A 45 22.07 -7.91 -0.67
N ASN A 46 21.18 -8.44 -1.52
CA ASN A 46 19.74 -8.28 -1.32
C ASN A 46 19.27 -8.92 -0.02
N SER A 47 19.72 -10.14 0.31
CA SER A 47 19.36 -10.79 1.57
C SER A 47 19.88 -10.01 2.78
N ILE A 48 21.16 -9.59 2.76
CA ILE A 48 21.78 -8.82 3.83
C ILE A 48 21.04 -7.50 4.04
N LEU A 49 20.92 -6.68 2.99
CA LEU A 49 20.32 -5.36 3.09
C LEU A 49 18.84 -5.44 3.44
N SER A 50 18.11 -6.44 2.94
CA SER A 50 16.70 -6.64 3.33
C SER A 50 16.57 -6.94 4.81
N LEU A 51 17.30 -7.94 5.31
CA LEU A 51 17.26 -8.27 6.73
C LEU A 51 17.71 -7.08 7.59
N ALA A 52 18.66 -6.26 7.12
CA ALA A 52 19.15 -5.09 7.85
C ALA A 52 18.11 -3.97 7.92
N ASN A 53 17.44 -3.66 6.80
CA ASN A 53 16.39 -2.64 6.74
C ASN A 53 15.18 -2.99 7.60
N TYR A 54 14.97 -4.26 7.92
CA TYR A 54 13.96 -4.72 8.87
C TYR A 54 14.50 -5.03 10.28
N GLY A 55 15.73 -4.60 10.60
CA GLY A 55 16.31 -4.73 11.94
C GLY A 55 16.67 -6.16 12.37
N ILE A 56 16.61 -7.14 11.47
CA ILE A 56 16.93 -8.54 11.74
C ILE A 56 18.44 -8.74 11.92
N ILE A 57 19.24 -8.08 11.08
CA ILE A 57 20.70 -8.05 11.18
C ILE A 57 21.21 -6.63 11.41
N SER A 58 22.39 -6.52 12.00
CA SER A 58 23.11 -5.26 12.19
C SER A 58 24.58 -5.39 11.83
N GLY A 59 25.19 -4.26 11.47
CA GLY A 59 26.65 -4.14 11.35
C GLY A 59 27.34 -4.06 12.70
N ASN A 60 28.66 -3.97 12.68
CA ASN A 60 29.48 -3.68 13.86
C ASN A 60 29.48 -2.17 14.20
N ALA A 61 30.23 -1.78 15.22
CA ALA A 61 30.37 -0.38 15.64
C ALA A 61 30.97 0.55 14.56
N GLU A 62 31.73 0.01 13.60
CA GLU A 62 32.26 0.74 12.44
C GLU A 62 31.25 0.87 11.28
N GLY A 63 30.04 0.33 11.43
CA GLY A 63 29.03 0.33 10.37
C GLY A 63 29.28 -0.68 9.25
N LYS A 64 30.17 -1.67 9.43
CA LYS A 64 30.45 -2.76 8.47
C LYS A 64 29.64 -4.01 8.80
N PHE A 65 29.26 -4.79 7.79
CA PHE A 65 28.54 -6.05 7.98
C PHE A 65 29.47 -7.24 8.25
N LYS A 66 30.70 -7.25 7.71
CA LYS A 66 31.67 -8.36 7.72
C LYS A 66 31.10 -9.67 7.14
N PRO A 67 30.75 -9.72 5.84
CA PRO A 67 30.01 -10.84 5.25
C PRO A 67 30.73 -12.20 5.33
N THR A 68 32.06 -12.21 5.31
CA THR A 68 32.89 -13.42 5.37
C THR A 68 33.24 -13.87 6.79
N ALA A 69 32.91 -13.06 7.81
CA ALA A 69 33.16 -13.45 9.19
C ALA A 69 32.19 -14.56 9.62
N ASN A 70 32.70 -15.48 10.43
CA ASN A 70 31.94 -16.59 10.97
C ASN A 70 30.93 -16.13 12.03
N LEU A 71 29.76 -16.77 12.07
CA LEU A 71 28.67 -16.43 12.98
C LEU A 71 28.76 -17.29 14.27
N ARG A 72 28.78 -16.64 15.43
CA ARG A 72 28.75 -17.32 16.74
C ARG A 72 27.35 -17.82 17.07
N ARG A 73 27.24 -18.85 17.91
CA ARG A 73 25.95 -19.42 18.36
C ARG A 73 25.05 -18.38 19.05
N SER A 74 25.62 -17.48 19.86
CA SER A 74 24.88 -16.37 20.50
C SER A 74 24.31 -15.37 19.48
N GLU A 75 25.09 -15.04 18.44
CA GLU A 75 24.65 -14.16 17.35
C GLU A 75 23.56 -14.82 16.52
N LEU A 76 23.69 -16.12 16.24
CA LEU A 76 22.66 -16.89 15.56
C LEU A 76 21.35 -16.94 16.37
N ALA A 77 21.41 -17.11 17.69
CA ALA A 77 20.22 -17.09 18.55
C ALA A 77 19.47 -15.75 18.47
N LYS A 78 20.19 -14.62 18.54
CA LYS A 78 19.61 -13.29 18.35
C LYS A 78 18.98 -13.16 16.95
N LEU A 79 19.73 -13.57 15.93
CA LEU A 79 19.31 -13.48 14.54
C LEU A 79 18.00 -14.23 14.27
N LEU A 80 17.87 -15.46 14.78
CA LEU A 80 16.66 -16.28 14.63
C LEU A 80 15.46 -15.68 15.37
N THR A 81 15.69 -15.22 16.61
CA THR A 81 14.64 -14.60 17.43
C THR A 81 14.05 -13.39 16.71
N THR A 82 14.88 -12.51 16.16
CA THR A 82 14.42 -11.32 15.43
C THR A 82 13.85 -11.65 14.06
N ALA A 83 14.46 -12.58 13.31
CA ALA A 83 13.99 -12.97 11.98
C ALA A 83 12.54 -13.46 12.00
N PHE A 84 12.24 -14.34 12.95
CA PHE A 84 10.94 -15.01 13.06
C PHE A 84 9.99 -14.37 14.08
N ILE A 85 10.36 -13.19 14.60
CA ILE A 85 9.55 -12.34 15.48
C ILE A 85 9.09 -13.10 16.73
N TYR A 86 10.01 -13.81 17.35
CA TYR A 86 9.76 -14.40 18.67
C TYR A 86 9.97 -13.34 19.75
N SER A 87 9.05 -13.31 20.73
CA SER A 87 9.24 -12.48 21.91
C SER A 87 10.44 -12.97 22.69
N LYS A 88 11.37 -12.07 23.01
CA LYS A 88 12.54 -12.43 23.81
C LYS A 88 12.07 -12.90 25.19
N SER A 89 12.41 -14.14 25.54
CA SER A 89 12.12 -14.68 26.87
C SER A 89 12.84 -13.84 27.94
N PRO A 90 12.13 -13.42 29.00
CA PRO A 90 12.74 -12.73 30.13
C PRO A 90 13.54 -13.70 31.03
N GLN A 91 13.33 -15.02 30.87
CA GLN A 91 14.05 -16.03 31.63
C GLN A 91 15.46 -16.20 31.10
N VAL A 92 16.41 -16.48 32.01
CA VAL A 92 17.80 -16.80 31.67
C VAL A 92 17.92 -18.33 31.59
N PRO A 93 18.59 -18.90 30.58
CA PRO A 93 18.68 -20.35 30.47
C PRO A 93 19.71 -20.88 31.47
N ALA A 94 19.43 -22.03 32.09
CA ALA A 94 20.27 -22.63 33.13
C ALA A 94 21.54 -23.32 32.58
N PHE A 95 22.24 -22.70 31.62
CA PHE A 95 23.53 -23.17 31.15
C PHE A 95 24.66 -22.60 32.01
N SER A 96 25.63 -23.44 32.32
CA SER A 96 26.79 -23.07 33.16
C SER A 96 27.70 -22.00 32.55
N ASP A 97 27.63 -21.79 31.23
CA ASP A 97 28.47 -20.86 30.47
C ASP A 97 27.70 -19.65 29.90
N VAL A 98 26.48 -19.40 30.37
CA VAL A 98 25.66 -18.24 29.99
C VAL A 98 25.28 -17.46 31.23
N GLU A 99 26.04 -16.41 31.53
CA GLU A 99 25.74 -15.51 32.64
C GLU A 99 24.37 -14.81 32.46
N PRO A 100 23.62 -14.57 33.56
CA PRO A 100 22.32 -13.88 33.49
C PRO A 100 22.34 -12.51 32.81
N ASN A 101 23.45 -11.77 32.94
CA ASN A 101 23.64 -10.46 32.32
C ASN A 101 24.23 -10.53 30.90
N HIS A 102 24.49 -11.73 30.37
CA HIS A 102 25.01 -11.89 29.02
C HIS A 102 24.02 -11.29 28.01
N TRP A 103 24.50 -10.45 27.08
CA TRP A 103 23.64 -9.72 26.13
C TRP A 103 22.71 -10.65 25.33
N ALA A 104 23.15 -11.89 25.10
CA ALA A 104 22.39 -12.92 24.38
C ALA A 104 21.48 -13.79 25.25
N ALA A 105 21.51 -13.69 26.57
CA ALA A 105 20.85 -14.65 27.48
C ALA A 105 19.38 -14.90 27.12
N GLY A 106 18.55 -13.86 27.06
CA GLY A 106 17.13 -14.05 26.69
C GLY A 106 16.91 -14.49 25.23
N PHE A 107 17.81 -14.18 24.29
CA PHE A 107 17.72 -14.73 22.92
C PHE A 107 18.02 -16.22 22.90
N ILE A 108 19.02 -16.66 23.68
CA ILE A 108 19.36 -18.07 23.87
C ILE A 108 18.16 -18.79 24.49
N SER A 109 17.59 -18.28 25.58
CA SER A 109 16.38 -18.87 26.19
C SER A 109 15.26 -19.05 25.19
N THR A 110 15.00 -18.01 24.39
CA THR A 110 13.94 -18.05 23.37
C THR A 110 14.15 -19.19 22.38
N VAL A 111 15.36 -19.36 21.83
CA VAL A 111 15.61 -20.42 20.85
C VAL A 111 15.65 -21.82 21.46
N ILE A 112 15.92 -21.96 22.77
CA ILE A 112 15.77 -23.23 23.49
C ILE A 112 14.28 -23.54 23.73
N GLU A 113 13.51 -22.59 24.25
CA GLU A 113 12.08 -22.74 24.55
C GLU A 113 11.26 -23.07 23.29
N GLN A 114 11.64 -22.47 22.15
CA GLN A 114 11.04 -22.76 20.85
C GLN A 114 11.56 -24.07 20.22
N ASP A 115 12.40 -24.84 20.93
CA ASP A 115 13.02 -26.08 20.46
C ASP A 115 13.76 -25.88 19.12
N LEU A 116 14.44 -24.74 18.94
CA LEU A 116 15.17 -24.45 17.69
C LEU A 116 16.63 -24.88 17.79
N VAL A 117 17.25 -24.61 18.94
CA VAL A 117 18.67 -24.88 19.21
C VAL A 117 18.76 -25.74 20.47
N ASP A 118 19.71 -26.68 20.50
CA ASP A 118 20.01 -27.48 21.69
C ASP A 118 21.27 -26.95 22.39
N GLY A 119 21.33 -27.17 23.70
CA GLY A 119 22.58 -27.14 24.47
C GLY A 119 23.40 -28.43 24.28
N PHE A 120 24.51 -28.51 24.99
CA PHE A 120 25.38 -29.69 25.00
C PHE A 120 25.13 -30.55 26.25
N PRO A 121 25.48 -31.86 26.21
CA PRO A 121 25.26 -32.77 27.34
C PRO A 121 25.96 -32.37 28.65
N ASP A 122 26.98 -31.52 28.58
CA ASP A 122 27.76 -30.98 29.69
C ASP A 122 27.11 -29.74 30.34
N ASN A 123 25.83 -29.47 30.05
CA ASN A 123 25.09 -28.29 30.50
C ASN A 123 25.72 -26.94 30.06
N THR A 124 26.32 -26.92 28.86
CA THR A 124 26.81 -25.69 28.20
C THR A 124 25.99 -25.33 26.96
N PHE A 125 25.95 -24.05 26.60
CA PHE A 125 25.42 -23.57 25.33
C PHE A 125 26.52 -23.29 24.30
N ARG A 126 27.72 -22.93 24.76
CA ARG A 126 28.89 -22.48 24.01
C ARG A 126 28.60 -21.24 23.16
N PRO A 127 28.26 -20.09 23.78
CA PRO A 127 27.79 -18.88 23.08
C PRO A 127 28.82 -18.29 22.12
N ASN A 128 30.12 -18.52 22.37
CA ASN A 128 31.23 -18.05 21.54
C ASN A 128 31.68 -19.05 20.47
N ALA A 129 31.18 -20.30 20.51
CA ALA A 129 31.48 -21.27 19.46
C ALA A 129 30.81 -20.85 18.15
N VAL A 130 31.53 -21.09 17.05
CA VAL A 130 31.03 -20.81 15.70
C VAL A 130 29.96 -21.83 15.32
N ALA A 131 28.84 -21.37 14.76
CA ALA A 131 27.78 -22.24 14.28
C ALA A 131 28.17 -22.93 12.96
N THR A 132 27.63 -24.12 12.71
CA THR A 132 27.86 -24.87 11.48
C THR A 132 26.67 -24.79 10.51
N ARG A 133 26.92 -25.06 9.23
CA ARG A 133 25.88 -25.08 8.19
C ARG A 133 24.75 -26.07 8.49
N VAL A 134 25.07 -27.26 9.01
CA VAL A 134 24.07 -28.26 9.41
C VAL A 134 23.18 -27.78 10.57
N GLN A 135 23.75 -27.04 11.53
CA GLN A 135 22.98 -26.51 12.66
C GLN A 135 21.93 -25.53 12.16
N LEU A 136 22.30 -24.62 11.25
CA LEU A 136 21.32 -23.72 10.63
C LEU A 136 20.28 -24.50 9.81
N ALA A 137 20.68 -25.51 9.02
CA ALA A 137 19.73 -26.32 8.25
C ALA A 137 18.68 -27.00 9.15
N LYS A 138 19.10 -27.60 10.28
CA LYS A 138 18.20 -28.17 11.29
C LYS A 138 17.22 -27.11 11.80
N ILE A 139 17.73 -25.95 12.21
CA ILE A 139 16.91 -24.86 12.74
C ILE A 139 15.86 -24.41 11.72
N LEU A 140 16.26 -24.18 10.46
CA LEU A 140 15.33 -23.73 9.42
C LEU A 140 14.22 -24.75 9.17
N VAL A 141 14.52 -26.06 9.17
CA VAL A 141 13.51 -27.12 9.08
C VAL A 141 12.50 -27.04 10.24
N LYS A 142 13.00 -26.86 11.48
CA LYS A 142 12.15 -26.75 12.68
C LYS A 142 11.28 -25.49 12.64
N VAL A 143 11.84 -24.34 12.31
CA VAL A 143 11.09 -23.07 12.19
C VAL A 143 9.98 -23.16 11.14
N LYS A 144 10.21 -23.88 10.03
CA LYS A 144 9.19 -24.09 9.00
C LYS A 144 8.17 -25.18 9.34
N GLY A 145 8.37 -25.89 10.46
CA GLY A 145 7.50 -27.00 10.86
C GLY A 145 7.55 -28.19 9.89
N TYR A 146 8.64 -28.35 9.14
CA TYR A 146 8.73 -29.42 8.16
C TYR A 146 9.05 -30.76 8.82
N SER A 147 8.31 -31.79 8.42
CA SER A 147 8.58 -33.15 8.87
C SER A 147 9.88 -33.70 8.26
N THR A 148 10.61 -34.45 9.07
CA THR A 148 11.82 -35.19 8.68
C THR A 148 11.56 -36.68 8.46
N SER A 149 10.31 -37.14 8.48
CA SER A 149 9.97 -38.57 8.32
C SER A 149 10.02 -39.07 6.86
N ASN A 150 9.86 -38.19 5.87
CA ASN A 150 9.74 -38.54 4.45
C ASN A 150 10.82 -37.87 3.58
N VAL A 151 12.09 -38.17 3.86
CA VAL A 151 13.24 -37.69 3.07
C VAL A 151 13.61 -38.67 1.98
N SER A 152 13.68 -38.18 0.75
CA SER A 152 14.02 -38.93 -0.47
C SER A 152 15.53 -39.19 -0.60
N ALA A 153 15.94 -39.67 -1.78
CA ALA A 153 17.33 -39.92 -2.17
C ALA A 153 18.29 -38.79 -1.76
N GLN A 154 19.54 -39.19 -1.49
CA GLN A 154 20.62 -38.32 -1.06
C GLN A 154 20.86 -37.18 -2.08
N THR A 155 20.68 -35.94 -1.64
CA THR A 155 20.86 -34.73 -2.47
C THR A 155 22.32 -34.29 -2.56
N PHE A 156 23.16 -34.59 -1.55
CA PHE A 156 24.54 -34.13 -1.46
C PHE A 156 25.49 -35.28 -1.16
N GLU A 157 26.61 -35.35 -1.86
CA GLU A 157 27.56 -36.47 -1.80
C GLU A 157 28.20 -36.64 -0.41
N ASP A 158 28.46 -35.52 0.27
CA ASP A 158 29.13 -35.45 1.58
C ASP A 158 28.18 -35.56 2.79
N VAL A 159 26.89 -35.84 2.56
CA VAL A 159 25.89 -36.02 3.62
C VAL A 159 25.23 -37.39 3.46
N GLY A 160 25.90 -38.42 3.96
CA GLY A 160 25.39 -39.80 3.96
C GLY A 160 24.29 -40.05 5.00
N SER A 161 23.49 -41.10 4.79
CA SER A 161 22.31 -41.44 5.62
C SER A 161 22.60 -41.69 7.10
N GLY A 162 23.82 -42.08 7.45
CA GLY A 162 24.27 -42.26 8.84
C GLY A 162 24.64 -40.96 9.57
N TYR A 163 24.71 -39.82 8.87
CA TYR A 163 25.01 -38.53 9.49
C TYR A 163 23.80 -38.02 10.28
N TRP A 164 24.00 -37.56 11.53
CA TRP A 164 22.90 -37.09 12.39
C TRP A 164 22.04 -35.99 11.74
N GLY A 165 22.68 -35.14 10.93
CA GLY A 165 22.04 -34.04 10.22
C GLY A 165 21.37 -34.45 8.92
N TYR A 166 21.50 -35.70 8.47
CA TYR A 166 21.07 -36.16 7.16
C TYR A 166 19.63 -35.76 6.86
N ARG A 167 18.69 -36.15 7.73
CA ARG A 167 17.27 -35.89 7.50
C ARG A 167 16.95 -34.39 7.44
N TYR A 168 17.59 -33.58 8.28
CA TYR A 168 17.41 -32.13 8.25
C TYR A 168 17.93 -31.51 6.95
N VAL A 169 19.13 -31.90 6.52
CA VAL A 169 19.73 -31.39 5.28
C VAL A 169 18.88 -31.79 4.08
N GLN A 170 18.46 -33.06 3.98
CA GLN A 170 17.61 -33.53 2.88
C GLN A 170 16.25 -32.82 2.88
N THR A 171 15.60 -32.65 4.05
CA THR A 171 14.33 -31.91 4.15
C THR A 171 14.52 -30.45 3.74
N ALA A 172 15.59 -29.80 4.20
CA ALA A 172 15.88 -28.40 3.87
C ALA A 172 16.11 -28.21 2.36
N ALA A 173 16.86 -29.12 1.72
CA ALA A 173 17.12 -29.07 0.29
C ALA A 173 15.85 -29.29 -0.53
N LYS A 174 15.05 -30.32 -0.19
CA LYS A 174 13.76 -30.63 -0.82
C LYS A 174 12.79 -29.44 -0.80
N ASN A 175 12.83 -28.63 0.25
CA ASN A 175 11.96 -27.46 0.42
C ASN A 175 12.64 -26.14 0.00
N ASN A 176 13.76 -26.19 -0.73
CA ASN A 176 14.48 -25.01 -1.22
C ASN A 176 14.96 -24.03 -0.12
N LEU A 177 15.15 -24.51 1.11
CA LEU A 177 15.67 -23.69 2.22
C LEU A 177 17.18 -23.53 2.15
N ILE A 178 17.89 -24.50 1.58
CA ILE A 178 19.33 -24.53 1.42
C ILE A 178 19.71 -24.92 -0.01
N SER A 179 20.95 -24.63 -0.39
CA SER A 179 21.58 -25.10 -1.62
C SER A 179 22.99 -25.59 -1.30
N GLY A 180 23.46 -26.58 -2.06
CA GLY A 180 24.84 -27.06 -2.01
C GLY A 180 25.79 -26.16 -2.79
N TYR A 181 27.06 -26.55 -2.80
CA TYR A 181 28.08 -25.97 -3.65
C TYR A 181 28.02 -26.59 -5.05
N SER A 182 28.68 -25.96 -6.02
CA SER A 182 28.72 -26.42 -7.41
C SER A 182 29.38 -27.79 -7.60
N ASP A 183 30.12 -28.26 -6.60
CA ASP A 183 30.78 -29.57 -6.55
C ASP A 183 29.87 -30.69 -6.01
N GLY A 184 28.57 -30.44 -5.80
CA GLY A 184 27.62 -31.44 -5.29
C GLY A 184 27.66 -31.64 -3.77
N THR A 185 28.47 -30.89 -3.03
CA THR A 185 28.59 -30.98 -1.57
C THR A 185 27.72 -29.98 -0.82
N PHE A 186 27.40 -30.25 0.45
CA PHE A 186 26.74 -29.31 1.36
C PHE A 186 27.69 -28.72 2.42
N ARG A 187 28.77 -29.43 2.74
CA ARG A 187 29.78 -29.14 3.77
C ARG A 187 29.15 -28.93 5.15
N PRO A 188 28.51 -29.96 5.73
CA PRO A 188 27.64 -29.81 6.90
C PRO A 188 28.37 -29.27 8.13
N ASN A 189 29.63 -29.65 8.33
CA ASN A 189 30.44 -29.24 9.48
C ASN A 189 31.23 -27.94 9.24
N ALA A 190 31.16 -27.36 8.02
CA ALA A 190 31.82 -26.09 7.77
C ALA A 190 31.16 -24.99 8.61
N GLN A 191 32.01 -24.09 9.11
CA GLN A 191 31.62 -22.90 9.85
C GLN A 191 30.80 -21.99 8.94
N ILE A 192 29.67 -21.49 9.45
CA ILE A 192 28.79 -20.64 8.65
C ILE A 192 29.19 -19.17 8.74
N THR A 193 29.29 -18.53 7.58
CA THR A 193 29.54 -17.09 7.49
C THR A 193 28.27 -16.28 7.70
N ARG A 194 28.43 -14.99 8.07
CA ARG A 194 27.31 -14.05 8.22
C ARG A 194 26.50 -13.87 6.94
N ALA A 195 27.15 -13.88 5.77
CA ALA A 195 26.46 -13.80 4.48
C ALA A 195 25.65 -15.06 4.17
N GLU A 196 26.19 -16.25 4.41
CA GLU A 196 25.47 -17.51 4.24
C GLU A 196 24.26 -17.59 5.17
N ALA A 197 24.43 -17.23 6.44
CA ALA A 197 23.31 -17.20 7.38
C ALA A 197 22.21 -16.24 6.93
N ALA A 198 22.56 -15.02 6.49
CA ALA A 198 21.60 -14.05 5.97
C ALA A 198 20.83 -14.60 4.75
N ALA A 199 21.51 -15.21 3.79
CA ALA A 199 20.87 -15.77 2.61
C ALA A 199 19.93 -16.94 2.92
N LEU A 200 20.33 -17.85 3.82
CA LEU A 200 19.52 -19.01 4.21
C LEU A 200 18.30 -18.60 5.04
N ILE A 201 18.46 -17.63 5.95
CA ILE A 201 17.35 -17.10 6.75
C ILE A 201 16.36 -16.33 5.86
N TYR A 202 16.84 -15.51 4.92
CA TYR A 202 15.99 -14.85 3.96
C TYR A 202 15.12 -15.85 3.18
N ARG A 203 15.70 -16.97 2.71
CA ARG A 203 14.96 -18.06 2.05
C ARG A 203 13.86 -18.65 2.94
N ALA A 204 14.16 -18.88 4.21
CA ALA A 204 13.17 -19.41 5.16
C ALA A 204 12.02 -18.42 5.44
N LEU A 205 12.27 -17.12 5.31
CA LEU A 205 11.27 -16.07 5.50
C LEU A 205 10.34 -15.87 4.29
N LEU A 206 10.60 -16.51 3.16
CA LEU A 206 9.81 -16.30 1.93
C LEU A 206 8.32 -16.66 2.10
N ASN A 207 7.49 -15.93 1.38
CA ASN A 207 6.07 -16.19 1.12
C ASN A 207 5.19 -16.29 2.38
N LYS A 208 5.55 -15.56 3.44
CA LYS A 208 4.74 -15.41 4.65
C LYS A 208 4.64 -13.94 5.03
N ASP A 209 3.46 -13.55 5.48
CA ASP A 209 3.22 -12.24 6.10
C ASP A 209 3.64 -12.29 7.57
N TYR A 210 4.55 -11.38 7.91
CA TYR A 210 4.99 -11.16 9.28
C TYR A 210 4.42 -9.82 9.75
N LEU A 211 3.46 -9.88 10.68
CA LEU A 211 2.91 -8.69 11.33
C LEU A 211 4.00 -8.02 12.18
N LEU A 212 4.32 -6.77 11.88
CA LEU A 212 5.33 -5.97 12.57
C LEU A 212 4.70 -5.04 13.61
N GLU A 213 3.59 -4.41 13.24
CA GLU A 213 2.93 -3.39 14.05
C GLU A 213 1.42 -3.51 13.85
N ARG A 214 0.68 -3.31 14.94
CA ARG A 214 -0.77 -3.18 14.93
C ARG A 214 -1.18 -2.05 15.85
N SER A 215 -1.95 -1.13 15.31
CA SER A 215 -2.48 0.04 16.01
C SER A 215 -3.98 0.13 15.78
N SER A 216 -4.74 0.67 16.75
CA SER A 216 -6.21 0.75 16.63
C SER A 216 -6.75 2.01 17.29
N ALA A 217 -7.72 2.64 16.64
CA ALA A 217 -8.43 3.83 17.11
C ALA A 217 -9.85 3.81 16.54
N ASN A 218 -10.87 4.07 17.36
CA ASN A 218 -12.28 4.05 16.96
C ASN A 218 -12.67 2.79 16.16
N GLN A 219 -12.21 1.61 16.59
CA GLN A 219 -12.41 0.31 15.92
C GLN A 219 -11.76 0.19 14.52
N VAL A 220 -11.13 1.25 14.01
CA VAL A 220 -10.28 1.20 12.83
C VAL A 220 -8.93 0.63 13.24
N THR A 221 -8.47 -0.39 12.51
CA THR A 221 -7.19 -1.05 12.78
C THR A 221 -6.22 -0.77 11.65
N CYS A 222 -4.99 -0.39 11.98
CA CYS A 222 -3.88 -0.32 11.04
C CYS A 222 -2.87 -1.43 11.36
N GLU A 223 -2.43 -2.18 10.36
CA GLU A 223 -1.47 -3.28 10.49
C GLU A 223 -0.33 -3.09 9.49
N ARG A 224 0.92 -3.25 9.94
CA ARG A 224 2.08 -3.29 9.04
C ARG A 224 2.59 -4.71 8.92
N TYR A 225 2.62 -5.23 7.70
CA TYR A 225 3.16 -6.53 7.38
C TYR A 225 4.44 -6.40 6.56
N ARG A 226 5.34 -7.35 6.80
CA ARG A 226 6.49 -7.61 5.96
C ARG A 226 6.34 -8.95 5.29
N ARG A 227 6.53 -8.99 3.98
CA ARG A 227 6.57 -10.21 3.19
C ARG A 227 7.89 -10.28 2.44
N PHE A 228 8.63 -11.38 2.58
CA PHE A 228 9.80 -11.63 1.75
C PHE A 228 9.40 -12.45 0.53
N THR A 229 9.89 -12.07 -0.64
CA THR A 229 9.71 -12.83 -1.89
C THR A 229 11.07 -13.08 -2.55
N GLY A 230 11.10 -13.99 -3.53
CA GLY A 230 12.31 -14.24 -4.32
C GLY A 230 12.81 -12.99 -5.05
N ALA A 231 11.90 -12.06 -5.41
CA ALA A 231 12.24 -10.80 -6.08
C ALA A 231 12.71 -9.70 -5.13
N GLY A 232 12.36 -9.81 -3.84
CA GLY A 232 12.67 -8.81 -2.82
C GLY A 232 11.58 -8.71 -1.74
N PRO A 233 11.82 -7.95 -0.67
CA PRO A 233 10.83 -7.75 0.38
C PRO A 233 9.71 -6.79 -0.04
N MET A 234 8.59 -6.85 0.65
CA MET A 234 7.45 -5.95 0.53
C MET A 234 7.05 -5.45 1.92
N ASN A 235 6.83 -4.15 2.05
CA ASN A 235 6.19 -3.53 3.21
C ASN A 235 4.73 -3.20 2.84
N ILE A 236 3.79 -3.85 3.52
CA ILE A 236 2.36 -3.84 3.22
C ILE A 236 1.65 -3.22 4.43
N ASN A 237 0.99 -2.09 4.23
CA ASN A 237 0.26 -1.40 5.29
C ASN A 237 -1.24 -1.58 5.03
N VAL A 238 -1.97 -2.14 5.99
CA VAL A 238 -3.37 -2.53 5.84
C VAL A 238 -4.22 -1.77 6.85
N LEU A 239 -5.14 -0.96 6.34
CA LEU A 239 -6.18 -0.31 7.13
C LEU A 239 -7.47 -1.12 7.03
N LYS A 240 -7.98 -1.59 8.16
CA LYS A 240 -9.25 -2.31 8.28
C LYS A 240 -10.28 -1.42 8.94
N VAL A 241 -11.39 -1.18 8.25
CA VAL A 241 -12.48 -0.32 8.73
C VAL A 241 -13.77 -1.14 8.76
N PRO A 242 -14.19 -1.63 9.93
CA PRO A 242 -15.49 -2.27 10.07
C PRO A 242 -16.63 -1.33 9.65
N LYS A 243 -17.68 -1.83 9.00
CA LYS A 243 -18.87 -1.00 8.64
C LYS A 243 -19.49 -0.33 9.88
N ALA A 244 -19.43 -1.02 11.02
CA ALA A 244 -19.94 -0.55 12.31
C ALA A 244 -19.00 0.44 13.03
N ALA A 245 -17.80 0.70 12.51
CA ALA A 245 -16.88 1.63 13.17
C ALA A 245 -17.53 3.03 13.31
N PRO A 246 -17.36 3.70 14.47
CA PRO A 246 -17.93 5.03 14.74
C PRO A 246 -17.14 6.14 14.02
N VAL A 247 -17.04 6.00 12.70
CA VAL A 247 -16.43 6.96 11.78
C VAL A 247 -17.36 7.21 10.60
N SER A 248 -17.27 8.43 10.07
CA SER A 248 -17.83 8.84 8.80
C SER A 248 -16.74 8.81 7.73
N ILE A 249 -17.06 8.27 6.56
CA ILE A 249 -16.15 8.27 5.41
C ILE A 249 -16.43 9.54 4.61
N LYS A 250 -15.41 10.37 4.41
CA LYS A 250 -15.54 11.67 3.74
C LYS A 250 -14.58 11.80 2.58
N LEU A 251 -15.01 12.53 1.56
CA LEU A 251 -14.15 13.02 0.50
C LEU A 251 -13.20 14.10 1.05
N GLY A 252 -11.90 13.90 0.90
CA GLY A 252 -10.90 14.92 1.15
C GLY A 252 -10.50 15.59 -0.16
N LEU A 253 -10.72 16.89 -0.31
CA LEU A 253 -10.16 17.69 -1.40
C LEU A 253 -9.01 18.57 -0.90
N ALA A 254 -7.95 18.64 -1.70
CA ALA A 254 -6.84 19.53 -1.45
C ALA A 254 -7.32 20.98 -1.35
N LYS A 255 -7.05 21.64 -0.22
CA LYS A 255 -7.45 23.03 0.05
C LYS A 255 -8.94 23.32 -0.22
N ASP A 256 -9.79 22.29 -0.07
CA ASP A 256 -11.24 22.31 -0.34
C ASP A 256 -11.61 22.78 -1.76
N ARG A 257 -10.77 22.46 -2.75
CA ARG A 257 -11.02 22.77 -4.17
C ARG A 257 -10.49 21.67 -5.08
N VAL A 258 -11.00 21.62 -6.30
CA VAL A 258 -10.66 20.61 -7.30
C VAL A 258 -9.28 20.88 -7.89
N ALA A 259 -8.95 22.12 -8.28
CA ALA A 259 -7.65 22.48 -8.84
C ALA A 259 -6.64 22.87 -7.73
N ALA A 260 -6.21 21.90 -6.94
CA ALA A 260 -5.21 22.10 -5.89
C ALA A 260 -4.43 20.82 -5.55
N ARG A 261 -3.33 21.01 -4.80
CA ARG A 261 -2.58 19.93 -4.18
C ARG A 261 -2.32 20.24 -2.71
N GLU A 262 -2.42 19.22 -1.87
CA GLU A 262 -2.20 19.27 -0.43
C GLU A 262 -1.67 17.90 0.04
N ARG A 263 -0.84 17.88 1.08
CA ARG A 263 -0.42 16.63 1.71
C ARG A 263 -1.62 15.94 2.38
N LEU A 264 -1.68 14.61 2.34
CA LEU A 264 -2.71 13.83 3.01
C LEU A 264 -2.75 14.12 4.51
N SER A 265 -1.59 14.20 5.17
CA SER A 265 -1.50 14.54 6.60
C SER A 265 -2.12 15.90 6.92
N SER A 266 -1.95 16.89 6.04
CA SER A 266 -2.57 18.21 6.18
C SER A 266 -4.08 18.15 6.00
N MET A 267 -4.57 17.45 4.97
CA MET A 267 -6.01 17.23 4.76
C MET A 267 -6.66 16.51 5.94
N ALA A 268 -6.04 15.43 6.42
CA ALA A 268 -6.52 14.64 7.55
C ALA A 268 -6.62 15.48 8.82
N LYS A 269 -5.56 16.24 9.17
CA LYS A 269 -5.56 17.14 10.33
C LYS A 269 -6.64 18.21 10.23
N ARG A 270 -6.77 18.87 9.08
CA ARG A 270 -7.76 19.93 8.83
C ARG A 270 -9.20 19.42 8.93
N LYS A 271 -9.44 18.16 8.59
CA LYS A 271 -10.77 17.51 8.64
C LYS A 271 -11.01 16.68 9.91
N GLY A 272 -10.06 16.65 10.85
CA GLY A 272 -10.17 15.86 12.08
C GLY A 272 -10.23 14.33 11.84
N ALA A 273 -9.62 13.85 10.77
CA ALA A 273 -9.62 12.43 10.43
C ALA A 273 -8.66 11.64 11.35
N ILE A 274 -9.07 10.45 11.78
CA ILE A 274 -8.18 9.51 12.48
C ILE A 274 -7.42 8.60 11.52
N ALA A 275 -7.90 8.47 10.29
CA ALA A 275 -7.23 7.73 9.25
C ALA A 275 -7.53 8.36 7.88
N GLY A 276 -6.65 8.13 6.91
CA GLY A 276 -6.92 8.54 5.54
C GLY A 276 -5.94 7.92 4.56
N VAL A 277 -6.33 7.85 3.29
CA VAL A 277 -5.48 7.39 2.19
C VAL A 277 -5.61 8.31 0.99
N ASN A 278 -4.57 8.39 0.17
CA ASN A 278 -4.68 8.97 -1.15
C ASN A 278 -5.70 8.19 -2.00
N ALA A 279 -6.33 8.87 -2.97
CA ALA A 279 -7.35 8.25 -3.80
C ALA A 279 -7.14 8.48 -5.30
N ASP A 280 -7.97 9.26 -5.99
CA ASP A 280 -7.96 9.38 -7.44
C ASP A 280 -6.67 9.99 -8.00
N PHE A 281 -6.39 9.67 -9.28
CA PHE A 281 -5.34 10.27 -10.08
C PHE A 281 -5.58 11.76 -10.28
N PHE A 282 -4.52 12.50 -10.61
CA PHE A 282 -4.62 13.95 -10.82
C PHE A 282 -3.58 14.49 -11.78
N SER A 283 -3.86 15.67 -12.34
CA SER A 283 -2.94 16.43 -13.17
C SER A 283 -1.83 17.05 -12.32
N LEU A 284 -0.57 16.80 -12.64
CA LEU A 284 0.55 17.49 -12.00
C LEU A 284 0.60 18.98 -12.35
N LYS A 285 -0.03 19.40 -13.46
CA LYS A 285 -0.10 20.80 -13.91
C LYS A 285 -1.04 21.62 -13.00
N THR A 286 -2.24 21.11 -12.73
CA THR A 286 -3.28 21.87 -12.02
C THR A 286 -3.60 21.36 -10.62
N GLY A 287 -3.27 20.10 -10.31
CA GLY A 287 -3.81 19.40 -9.14
C GLY A 287 -5.24 18.88 -9.34
N GLY A 288 -5.86 19.08 -10.51
CA GLY A 288 -7.21 18.61 -10.80
C GLY A 288 -7.30 17.08 -10.87
N PRO A 289 -8.31 16.45 -10.24
CA PRO A 289 -8.54 15.01 -10.30
C PRO A 289 -8.94 14.53 -11.69
N SER A 290 -8.55 13.31 -12.02
CA SER A 290 -8.76 12.72 -13.35
C SER A 290 -10.11 12.03 -13.50
N GLY A 291 -10.61 11.35 -12.48
CA GLY A 291 -11.86 10.60 -12.46
C GLY A 291 -13.04 11.36 -11.88
N LEU A 292 -14.12 10.60 -11.65
CA LEU A 292 -15.38 11.09 -11.10
C LEU A 292 -15.21 11.50 -9.64
N MET A 293 -15.80 12.62 -9.24
CA MET A 293 -16.01 12.93 -7.83
C MET A 293 -17.40 13.50 -7.61
N VAL A 294 -18.07 12.98 -6.58
CA VAL A 294 -19.40 13.43 -6.18
C VAL A 294 -19.46 13.52 -4.66
N ASP A 295 -19.90 14.67 -4.16
CA ASP A 295 -20.27 14.91 -2.76
C ASP A 295 -21.48 15.85 -2.78
N ASP A 296 -22.68 15.28 -2.88
CA ASP A 296 -23.96 15.86 -3.31
C ASP A 296 -23.97 16.47 -4.73
N GLN A 297 -22.91 17.17 -5.11
CA GLN A 297 -22.67 17.80 -6.40
C GLN A 297 -21.58 17.06 -7.16
N ILE A 298 -21.62 17.15 -8.50
CA ILE A 298 -20.55 16.63 -9.34
C ILE A 298 -19.36 17.61 -9.22
N LEU A 299 -18.32 17.19 -8.50
CA LEU A 299 -17.12 17.99 -8.32
C LEU A 299 -16.14 17.80 -9.48
N SER A 300 -16.20 16.68 -10.17
CA SER A 300 -15.32 16.34 -11.28
C SER A 300 -15.97 15.29 -12.16
N SER A 301 -16.01 15.50 -13.48
CA SER A 301 -16.62 14.54 -14.42
C SER A 301 -15.83 13.22 -14.52
N PRO A 302 -16.48 12.10 -14.87
CA PRO A 302 -15.80 10.83 -15.13
C PRO A 302 -14.90 10.91 -16.37
N ILE A 303 -13.98 9.95 -16.51
CA ILE A 303 -13.11 9.80 -17.67
C ILE A 303 -13.03 8.33 -18.09
N ASN A 304 -12.98 8.05 -19.39
CA ASN A 304 -12.65 6.74 -19.99
C ASN A 304 -13.43 5.54 -19.41
N ASN A 305 -14.65 5.75 -18.92
CA ASN A 305 -15.44 4.71 -18.24
C ASN A 305 -14.65 4.00 -17.12
N ARG A 306 -13.84 4.75 -16.37
CA ARG A 306 -13.09 4.27 -15.21
C ARG A 306 -13.99 4.00 -14.02
N SER A 307 -13.57 3.05 -13.20
CA SER A 307 -14.23 2.71 -11.95
C SER A 307 -14.08 3.82 -10.92
N TYR A 308 -15.08 3.94 -10.05
CA TYR A 308 -15.08 4.79 -8.86
C TYR A 308 -15.48 3.95 -7.64
N PHE A 309 -15.03 4.40 -6.48
CA PHE A 309 -15.47 3.89 -5.18
C PHE A 309 -16.65 4.74 -4.70
N GLY A 310 -17.79 4.09 -4.47
CA GLY A 310 -19.04 4.73 -4.07
C GLY A 310 -19.43 4.39 -2.63
N ILE A 311 -20.09 5.33 -1.96
CA ILE A 311 -20.58 5.18 -0.58
C ILE A 311 -22.00 5.76 -0.50
N LEU A 312 -22.96 4.92 -0.13
CA LEU A 312 -24.34 5.33 0.13
C LEU A 312 -24.50 5.93 1.54
N PRO A 313 -25.59 6.69 1.80
CA PRO A 313 -25.83 7.30 3.11
C PRO A 313 -25.92 6.30 4.28
N ASP A 314 -26.29 5.06 4.01
CA ASP A 314 -26.33 3.95 4.98
C ASP A 314 -24.95 3.27 5.21
N LYS A 315 -23.87 3.89 4.71
CA LYS A 315 -22.48 3.39 4.68
C LYS A 315 -22.26 2.16 3.79
N THR A 316 -23.22 1.78 2.95
CA THR A 316 -22.98 0.71 1.97
C THR A 316 -21.98 1.18 0.92
N CYS A 317 -20.87 0.47 0.82
CA CYS A 317 -19.78 0.77 -0.10
C CYS A 317 -19.86 -0.12 -1.34
N PHE A 318 -19.44 0.39 -2.50
CA PHE A 318 -19.45 -0.36 -3.76
C PHE A 318 -18.38 0.15 -4.74
N VAL A 319 -18.11 -0.63 -5.79
CA VAL A 319 -17.26 -0.23 -6.92
C VAL A 319 -18.07 -0.32 -8.21
N ASP A 320 -18.19 0.79 -8.92
CA ASP A 320 -18.97 0.87 -10.16
C ASP A 320 -18.36 1.86 -11.16
N ARG A 321 -19.02 2.05 -12.29
CA ARG A 321 -18.65 2.99 -13.35
C ARG A 321 -19.83 3.87 -13.70
N ALA A 322 -19.53 5.10 -14.12
CA ALA A 322 -20.55 6.03 -14.63
C ALA A 322 -20.00 6.78 -15.83
N SER A 323 -20.89 7.06 -16.79
CA SER A 323 -20.67 8.07 -17.81
C SER A 323 -21.44 9.34 -17.47
N MET A 324 -21.02 10.48 -18.02
CA MET A 324 -21.74 11.74 -17.88
C MET A 324 -22.30 12.17 -19.23
N SER A 325 -23.59 12.48 -19.25
CA SER A 325 -24.23 13.23 -20.33
C SER A 325 -24.50 14.64 -19.83
N ALA A 326 -23.87 15.63 -20.44
CA ALA A 326 -24.08 17.03 -20.09
C ALA A 326 -24.27 17.90 -21.32
N SER A 327 -25.21 18.83 -21.25
CA SER A 327 -25.57 19.70 -22.37
C SER A 327 -25.97 21.10 -21.93
N VAL A 328 -25.84 22.04 -22.86
CA VAL A 328 -26.33 23.40 -22.77
C VAL A 328 -27.28 23.65 -23.93
N THR A 329 -28.40 24.32 -23.69
CA THR A 329 -29.33 24.79 -24.71
C THR A 329 -29.45 26.30 -24.63
N ALA A 330 -29.04 26.98 -25.69
CA ALA A 330 -29.09 28.44 -25.79
C ALA A 330 -30.53 28.93 -25.97
N ALA A 331 -30.78 30.24 -25.79
CA ALA A 331 -32.08 30.86 -26.02
C ALA A 331 -32.62 30.66 -27.45
N THR A 332 -31.72 30.43 -28.42
CA THR A 332 -32.05 30.08 -29.81
C THR A 332 -32.64 28.67 -29.98
N GLY A 333 -32.65 27.85 -28.93
CA GLY A 333 -33.01 26.43 -28.97
C GLY A 333 -31.87 25.51 -29.45
N ARG A 334 -30.71 26.07 -29.85
CA ARG A 334 -29.56 25.26 -30.28
C ARG A 334 -28.87 24.60 -29.09
N ALA A 335 -28.73 23.29 -29.14
CA ALA A 335 -28.02 22.51 -28.12
C ALA A 335 -26.52 22.37 -28.41
N GLY A 336 -25.72 22.33 -27.34
CA GLY A 336 -24.29 22.03 -27.33
C GLY A 336 -23.97 20.99 -26.25
N ILE A 337 -22.88 20.25 -26.44
CA ILE A 337 -22.43 19.21 -25.51
C ILE A 337 -21.37 19.78 -24.58
N ILE A 338 -21.52 19.57 -23.29
CA ILE A 338 -20.50 19.85 -22.28
C ILE A 338 -19.72 18.56 -22.07
N ALA A 339 -18.48 18.50 -22.57
CA ALA A 339 -17.68 17.28 -22.53
C ALA A 339 -17.08 17.03 -21.14
N TRP A 340 -16.74 18.11 -20.42
CA TRP A 340 -15.98 18.02 -19.18
C TRP A 340 -16.51 18.98 -18.12
N LEU A 341 -16.50 18.53 -16.87
CA LEU A 341 -16.80 19.36 -15.70
C LEU A 341 -15.58 19.42 -14.79
N ASN A 342 -15.13 20.65 -14.49
CA ASN A 342 -14.00 20.94 -13.61
C ASN A 342 -12.70 20.21 -14.02
N LYS A 343 -12.45 20.08 -15.33
CA LYS A 343 -11.20 19.54 -15.90
C LYS A 343 -10.35 20.64 -16.48
N TYR A 344 -9.05 20.40 -16.54
CA TYR A 344 -8.14 21.27 -17.28
C TYR A 344 -8.56 21.30 -18.75
N ARG A 345 -8.74 22.51 -19.32
CA ARG A 345 -9.06 22.69 -20.74
C ARG A 345 -7.78 22.62 -21.55
N ASP A 346 -7.70 21.61 -22.42
CA ASP A 346 -6.59 21.48 -23.36
C ASP A 346 -6.63 22.59 -24.43
N ARG A 347 -5.44 23.03 -24.85
CA ARG A 347 -5.30 23.94 -25.98
C ARG A 347 -5.76 23.25 -27.26
N ASP A 348 -6.38 24.00 -28.15
CA ASP A 348 -6.96 23.58 -29.43
C ASP A 348 -8.10 22.56 -29.28
N SER A 349 -8.62 22.32 -28.07
CA SER A 349 -9.78 21.46 -27.86
C SER A 349 -11.02 22.04 -28.55
N ASP A 350 -11.72 21.18 -29.29
CA ASP A 350 -12.95 21.54 -29.99
C ASP A 350 -14.21 21.44 -29.12
N THR A 351 -14.08 21.09 -27.84
CA THR A 351 -15.21 20.79 -26.94
C THR A 351 -15.49 21.90 -25.92
N ILE A 352 -16.67 21.86 -25.29
CA ILE A 352 -17.05 22.77 -24.20
C ILE A 352 -16.69 22.14 -22.85
N TYR A 353 -16.02 22.91 -22.00
CA TYR A 353 -15.73 22.61 -20.61
C TYR A 353 -16.62 23.46 -19.71
N ALA A 354 -17.05 22.92 -18.58
CA ALA A 354 -17.78 23.63 -17.55
C ALA A 354 -16.94 23.76 -16.28
N TYR A 355 -16.96 24.93 -15.67
CA TYR A 355 -16.30 25.21 -14.39
C TYR A 355 -17.28 25.73 -13.36
N THR A 356 -17.29 25.10 -12.19
CA THR A 356 -18.09 25.48 -11.01
C THR A 356 -17.18 26.09 -9.94
N PRO A 357 -17.72 26.72 -8.89
CA PRO A 357 -16.92 27.33 -7.83
C PRO A 357 -16.01 26.34 -7.09
N PHE A 358 -16.30 25.03 -7.15
CA PHE A 358 -15.43 23.99 -6.60
C PHE A 358 -14.09 23.89 -7.35
N TYR A 359 -14.01 24.33 -8.60
CA TYR A 359 -12.76 24.30 -9.36
C TYR A 359 -11.68 25.16 -8.69
N GLY A 360 -12.04 26.39 -8.37
CA GLY A 360 -11.18 27.41 -7.82
C GLY A 360 -11.77 28.80 -8.04
N PRO A 361 -11.00 29.87 -7.74
CA PRO A 361 -11.48 31.25 -7.91
C PRO A 361 -11.64 31.67 -9.38
N SER A 362 -10.97 30.98 -10.31
CA SER A 362 -11.04 31.22 -11.76
C SER A 362 -10.88 29.91 -12.54
N THR A 363 -11.14 29.94 -13.85
CA THR A 363 -11.05 28.76 -14.74
C THR A 363 -9.61 28.28 -14.96
N LEU A 364 -8.60 29.10 -14.65
CA LEU A 364 -7.17 28.79 -14.85
C LEU A 364 -6.82 28.39 -16.29
N THR A 365 -7.67 28.75 -17.26
CA THR A 365 -7.45 28.47 -18.67
C THR A 365 -6.46 29.46 -19.26
N GLU A 366 -5.83 29.08 -20.38
CA GLU A 366 -4.99 30.01 -21.14
C GLU A 366 -5.83 31.14 -21.75
N ASP A 367 -5.18 32.25 -22.10
CA ASP A 367 -5.85 33.43 -22.68
C ASP A 367 -6.23 33.23 -24.16
N THR A 368 -7.02 32.17 -24.42
CA THR A 368 -7.47 31.72 -25.72
C THR A 368 -8.90 31.21 -25.63
N GLY A 369 -9.67 31.41 -26.69
CA GLY A 369 -11.04 30.88 -26.80
C GLY A 369 -12.13 31.85 -26.38
N THR A 370 -13.23 31.29 -25.88
CA THR A 370 -14.41 32.02 -25.39
C THR A 370 -14.88 31.41 -24.08
N GLU A 371 -15.17 32.27 -23.10
CA GLU A 371 -15.74 31.91 -21.80
C GLU A 371 -17.05 32.64 -21.57
N VAL A 372 -18.08 31.90 -21.16
CA VAL A 372 -19.44 32.39 -20.91
C VAL A 372 -19.77 32.12 -19.46
N THR A 373 -19.95 33.18 -18.68
CA THR A 373 -20.35 33.08 -17.27
C THR A 373 -21.87 33.12 -17.18
N ILE A 374 -22.44 32.11 -16.52
CA ILE A 374 -23.87 31.91 -16.38
C ILE A 374 -24.21 31.82 -14.89
N ARG A 375 -25.13 32.66 -14.43
CA ARG A 375 -25.72 32.52 -13.10
C ARG A 375 -26.79 31.44 -13.15
N ILE A 376 -26.70 30.44 -12.28
CA ILE A 376 -27.58 29.26 -12.25
C ILE A 376 -28.49 29.28 -11.01
N ASP A 377 -29.65 28.64 -11.13
CA ASP A 377 -30.71 28.59 -10.11
C ASP A 377 -30.56 27.45 -9.09
N GLY A 378 -29.58 26.57 -9.28
CA GLY A 378 -29.35 25.43 -8.40
C GLY A 378 -27.97 24.79 -8.54
N PRO A 379 -27.66 23.79 -7.70
CA PRO A 379 -26.39 23.07 -7.71
C PRO A 379 -26.28 22.10 -8.89
N VAL A 380 -25.05 21.83 -9.34
CA VAL A 380 -24.77 20.82 -10.39
C VAL A 380 -24.72 19.44 -9.74
N THR A 381 -25.83 18.71 -9.77
CA THR A 381 -25.98 17.38 -9.16
C THR A 381 -25.99 16.28 -10.24
N PRO A 382 -25.83 14.99 -9.87
CA PRO A 382 -25.86 13.87 -10.82
C PRO A 382 -27.12 13.72 -11.70
N SER A 383 -28.17 14.49 -11.46
CA SER A 383 -29.41 14.48 -12.26
C SER A 383 -30.05 15.86 -12.35
N SER A 384 -29.26 16.94 -12.31
CA SER A 384 -29.77 18.31 -12.34
C SER A 384 -30.16 18.75 -13.75
N GLU A 385 -31.34 19.35 -13.87
CA GLU A 385 -31.68 20.30 -14.94
C GLU A 385 -31.75 21.70 -14.32
N LEU A 386 -31.01 22.64 -14.87
CA LEU A 386 -30.85 23.99 -14.34
C LEU A 386 -31.24 25.01 -15.40
N THR A 387 -31.80 26.12 -14.96
CA THR A 387 -31.95 27.31 -15.79
C THR A 387 -30.93 28.36 -15.33
N GLY A 388 -30.38 29.11 -16.28
CA GLY A 388 -29.43 30.16 -15.96
C GLY A 388 -29.54 31.37 -16.85
N THR A 389 -28.97 32.48 -16.39
CA THR A 389 -28.87 33.72 -17.15
C THR A 389 -27.41 33.98 -17.49
N VAL A 390 -27.10 34.21 -18.76
CA VAL A 390 -25.76 34.63 -19.19
C VAL A 390 -25.48 36.03 -18.64
N ILE A 391 -24.43 36.17 -17.84
CA ILE A 391 -24.05 37.45 -17.23
C ILE A 391 -22.77 38.04 -17.82
N SER A 392 -21.96 37.23 -18.50
CA SER A 392 -20.76 37.68 -19.19
C SER A 392 -20.43 36.74 -20.35
N VAL A 393 -19.93 37.32 -21.44
CA VAL A 393 -19.29 36.62 -22.56
C VAL A 393 -17.94 37.30 -22.79
N GLN A 394 -16.86 36.54 -22.65
CA GLN A 394 -15.49 37.03 -22.80
C GLN A 394 -14.77 36.20 -23.86
N HIS A 395 -13.94 36.86 -24.67
CA HIS A 395 -12.94 36.20 -25.49
C HIS A 395 -11.60 36.17 -24.75
N GLY A 396 -10.90 35.04 -24.80
CA GLY A 396 -9.74 34.74 -23.97
C GLY A 396 -10.06 33.67 -22.93
N GLY A 397 -9.39 33.72 -21.78
CA GLY A 397 -9.61 32.76 -20.69
C GLY A 397 -9.35 33.30 -19.28
N ASN A 398 -9.25 32.37 -18.34
CA ASN A 398 -9.06 32.62 -16.90
C ASN A 398 -10.15 33.49 -16.25
N SER A 399 -11.40 33.36 -16.68
CA SER A 399 -12.53 34.07 -16.09
C SER A 399 -12.69 33.74 -14.60
N PRO A 400 -13.09 34.72 -13.77
CA PRO A 400 -13.49 34.42 -12.40
C PRO A 400 -14.69 33.48 -12.39
N ILE A 401 -14.82 32.67 -11.33
CA ILE A 401 -15.97 31.78 -11.13
C ILE A 401 -16.72 32.26 -9.89
N PRO A 402 -17.71 33.17 -10.02
CA PRO A 402 -18.49 33.63 -8.89
C PRO A 402 -19.32 32.51 -8.27
N LEU A 403 -19.72 32.69 -7.00
CA LEU A 403 -20.68 31.79 -6.35
C LEU A 403 -21.99 31.72 -7.16
N ASN A 404 -22.64 30.56 -7.17
CA ASN A 404 -23.87 30.28 -7.92
C ASN A 404 -23.75 30.55 -9.43
N CYS A 405 -22.54 30.46 -9.97
CA CYS A 405 -22.29 30.57 -11.39
C CYS A 405 -21.56 29.32 -11.92
N ILE A 406 -21.74 29.08 -13.21
CA ILE A 406 -20.94 28.17 -14.01
C ILE A 406 -20.26 28.97 -15.13
N VAL A 407 -19.02 28.64 -15.46
CA VAL A 407 -18.34 29.18 -16.63
C VAL A 407 -18.23 28.09 -17.68
N LEU A 408 -18.86 28.29 -18.83
CA LEU A 408 -18.62 27.46 -20.02
C LEU A 408 -17.40 28.02 -20.75
N SER A 409 -16.47 27.15 -21.14
CA SER A 409 -15.18 27.54 -21.71
C SER A 409 -14.87 26.64 -22.90
N ALA A 410 -14.55 27.22 -24.05
CA ALA A 410 -14.14 26.48 -25.24
C ALA A 410 -12.97 27.18 -25.93
N ASP A 411 -11.96 26.41 -26.33
CA ASP A 411 -10.73 26.97 -26.92
C ASP A 411 -10.89 27.29 -28.40
N SER A 412 -11.33 26.30 -29.17
CA SER A 412 -11.38 26.35 -30.63
C SER A 412 -12.57 25.55 -31.16
N GLY A 413 -12.65 25.44 -32.49
CA GLY A 413 -13.51 24.47 -33.17
C GLY A 413 -15.01 24.58 -32.83
N SER A 414 -15.66 23.42 -32.73
CA SER A 414 -17.12 23.32 -32.65
C SER A 414 -17.69 23.95 -31.37
N GLY A 415 -17.03 23.75 -30.23
CA GLY A 415 -17.39 24.33 -28.94
C GLY A 415 -17.30 25.84 -28.94
N ARG A 416 -16.19 26.41 -29.45
CA ARG A 416 -16.06 27.89 -29.54
C ARG A 416 -17.08 28.48 -30.49
N ASN A 417 -17.24 27.90 -31.68
CA ASN A 417 -18.23 28.33 -32.66
C ASN A 417 -19.65 28.30 -32.09
N TYR A 418 -19.96 27.31 -31.25
CA TYR A 418 -21.23 27.24 -30.53
C TYR A 418 -21.37 28.42 -29.55
N LEU A 419 -20.40 28.66 -28.66
CA LEU A 419 -20.48 29.74 -27.68
C LEU A 419 -20.57 31.12 -28.37
N ASP A 420 -19.69 31.41 -29.32
CA ASP A 420 -19.64 32.67 -30.06
C ASP A 420 -20.94 32.92 -30.87
N GLY A 421 -21.47 31.85 -31.47
CA GLY A 421 -22.65 31.94 -32.34
C GLY A 421 -23.99 31.99 -31.60
N THR A 422 -24.05 31.60 -30.31
CA THR A 422 -25.35 31.35 -29.65
C THR A 422 -25.55 32.03 -28.30
N MET A 423 -24.50 32.54 -27.65
CA MET A 423 -24.59 33.06 -26.28
C MET A 423 -24.49 34.59 -26.26
N ARG A 424 -25.46 35.27 -25.66
CA ARG A 424 -25.48 36.72 -25.44
C ARG A 424 -25.81 37.04 -23.99
N VAL A 425 -25.27 38.14 -23.47
CA VAL A 425 -25.59 38.61 -22.11
C VAL A 425 -27.09 38.88 -21.98
N GLY A 426 -27.70 38.36 -20.93
CA GLY A 426 -29.15 38.40 -20.69
C GLY A 426 -29.90 37.16 -21.17
N ASP A 427 -29.28 36.30 -21.99
CA ASP A 427 -29.93 35.08 -22.48
C ASP A 427 -30.29 34.15 -21.32
N THR A 428 -31.48 33.56 -21.40
CA THR A 428 -31.88 32.43 -20.56
C THR A 428 -31.43 31.14 -21.24
N ILE A 429 -30.69 30.31 -20.51
CA ILE A 429 -30.14 29.05 -21.01
C ILE A 429 -30.59 27.89 -20.12
N ASN A 430 -30.63 26.69 -20.69
CA ASN A 430 -30.90 25.46 -19.93
C ASN A 430 -29.65 24.57 -19.92
N LEU A 431 -29.30 24.03 -18.76
CA LEU A 431 -28.20 23.10 -18.56
C LEU A 431 -28.74 21.77 -18.06
N LYS A 432 -28.18 20.67 -18.54
CA LYS A 432 -28.53 19.33 -18.08
C LYS A 432 -27.27 18.57 -17.73
N PHE A 433 -27.27 17.87 -16.59
CA PHE A 433 -26.18 17.01 -16.14
C PHE A 433 -26.73 15.70 -15.61
N TYR A 434 -26.29 14.59 -16.20
CA TYR A 434 -26.75 13.26 -15.87
C TYR A 434 -25.59 12.28 -15.76
N LEU A 435 -25.48 11.59 -14.63
CA LEU A 435 -24.62 10.41 -14.48
C LEU A 435 -25.42 9.14 -14.76
N ASN A 436 -24.85 8.23 -15.54
CA ASN A 436 -25.49 6.94 -15.86
C ASN A 436 -24.47 5.79 -15.97
N PRO A 437 -24.67 4.66 -15.27
CA PRO A 437 -25.61 4.51 -14.14
C PRO A 437 -25.22 5.39 -12.94
N TRP A 438 -26.18 5.69 -12.06
CA TRP A 438 -25.92 6.43 -10.83
C TRP A 438 -26.80 5.95 -9.68
N GLN A 439 -26.21 5.82 -8.49
CA GLN A 439 -26.93 5.49 -7.26
C GLN A 439 -27.23 6.77 -6.49
N SER A 440 -28.51 7.11 -6.34
CA SER A 440 -28.94 8.35 -5.70
C SER A 440 -28.40 8.47 -4.26
N GLY A 441 -27.90 9.65 -3.91
CA GLY A 441 -27.30 9.94 -2.61
C GLY A 441 -25.90 9.39 -2.39
N ALA A 442 -25.28 8.73 -3.39
CA ALA A 442 -23.92 8.24 -3.24
C ALA A 442 -22.89 9.38 -3.23
N MET A 443 -21.92 9.31 -2.32
CA MET A 443 -20.62 9.96 -2.50
C MET A 443 -19.77 9.08 -3.41
N ALA A 444 -18.99 9.67 -4.31
CA ALA A 444 -18.12 8.94 -5.23
C ALA A 444 -16.73 9.55 -5.32
N ILE A 445 -15.72 8.70 -5.44
CA ILE A 445 -14.34 9.10 -5.70
C ILE A 445 -13.68 8.18 -6.72
N GLY A 446 -13.05 8.79 -7.72
CA GLY A 446 -12.41 8.11 -8.82
C GLY A 446 -11.20 7.29 -8.42
N GLY A 447 -10.72 6.51 -9.36
CA GLY A 447 -9.48 5.75 -9.25
C GLY A 447 -9.37 4.81 -10.44
N GLY A 448 -9.24 3.53 -10.13
CA GLY A 448 -9.16 2.45 -11.10
C GLY A 448 -7.72 1.97 -11.32
N PRO A 449 -7.56 0.84 -12.03
CA PRO A 449 -8.66 -0.01 -12.51
C PRO A 449 -9.33 -0.81 -11.40
N ARG A 450 -10.51 -1.40 -11.69
CA ARG A 450 -11.08 -2.47 -10.85
C ARG A 450 -10.15 -3.67 -10.85
N LEU A 451 -10.00 -4.27 -9.66
CA LEU A 451 -9.05 -5.34 -9.36
C LEU A 451 -9.74 -6.67 -9.09
N VAL A 452 -10.86 -6.60 -8.35
CA VAL A 452 -11.66 -7.77 -7.95
C VAL A 452 -13.13 -7.45 -8.22
N ARG A 453 -13.84 -8.43 -8.79
CA ARG A 453 -15.28 -8.36 -9.04
C ARG A 453 -15.93 -9.65 -8.61
N ALA A 454 -16.92 -9.58 -7.71
CA ALA A 454 -17.65 -10.75 -7.22
C ALA A 454 -16.73 -11.91 -6.77
N GLY A 455 -15.68 -11.59 -6.02
CA GLY A 455 -14.69 -12.53 -5.49
C GLY A 455 -13.69 -13.06 -6.52
N GLN A 456 -13.73 -12.60 -7.77
CA GLN A 456 -12.77 -13.00 -8.81
C GLN A 456 -11.74 -11.91 -9.07
N VAL A 457 -10.46 -12.28 -9.06
CA VAL A 457 -9.36 -11.39 -9.44
C VAL A 457 -9.44 -11.20 -10.95
N ASN A 458 -9.68 -9.96 -11.36
CA ASN A 458 -9.71 -9.55 -12.76
C ASN A 458 -9.30 -8.08 -12.83
N VAL A 459 -8.03 -7.83 -13.16
CA VAL A 459 -7.52 -6.47 -13.34
C VAL A 459 -8.03 -5.93 -14.66
N GLU A 460 -9.01 -5.04 -14.59
CA GLU A 460 -9.63 -4.45 -15.76
C GLU A 460 -8.67 -3.43 -16.42
N SER A 461 -8.76 -3.23 -17.73
CA SER A 461 -7.84 -2.30 -18.42
C SER A 461 -8.20 -0.84 -18.16
N GLU A 462 -9.49 -0.46 -18.24
CA GLU A 462 -10.00 0.90 -17.93
C GLU A 462 -9.22 2.06 -18.60
N ALA A 463 -8.71 1.81 -19.81
CA ALA A 463 -7.84 2.73 -20.54
C ALA A 463 -6.61 3.19 -19.73
N PHE A 464 -6.07 2.31 -18.87
CA PHE A 464 -4.74 2.47 -18.29
C PHE A 464 -3.70 1.89 -19.23
N ASP A 465 -2.53 2.52 -19.25
CA ASP A 465 -1.42 2.04 -20.07
C ASP A 465 -0.93 0.68 -19.56
N SER A 466 -0.48 -0.16 -20.50
CA SER A 466 -0.02 -1.52 -20.18
C SER A 466 1.15 -1.53 -19.18
N SER A 467 2.01 -0.51 -19.18
CA SER A 467 3.10 -0.36 -18.22
C SER A 467 2.59 0.00 -16.81
N GLN A 468 1.48 0.73 -16.69
CA GLN A 468 0.84 1.04 -15.41
C GLN A 468 0.19 -0.21 -14.79
N VAL A 469 -0.42 -1.02 -15.65
CA VAL A 469 -1.10 -2.27 -15.27
C VAL A 469 -0.11 -3.37 -14.88
N LYS A 470 0.92 -3.59 -15.71
CA LYS A 470 1.90 -4.67 -15.53
C LYS A 470 3.11 -4.28 -14.69
N GLY A 471 3.41 -2.99 -14.58
CA GLY A 471 4.56 -2.49 -13.83
C GLY A 471 4.44 -2.79 -12.34
N ARG A 472 5.59 -2.95 -11.67
CA ARG A 472 5.67 -3.03 -10.21
C ARG A 472 5.95 -1.64 -9.65
N GLY A 473 5.27 -1.27 -8.58
CA GLY A 473 5.54 -0.03 -7.87
C GLY A 473 4.82 0.07 -6.53
N PRO A 474 4.96 1.19 -5.83
CA PRO A 474 4.11 1.52 -4.70
C PRO A 474 2.65 1.55 -5.16
N ARG A 475 1.73 1.05 -4.34
CA ARG A 475 0.31 0.92 -4.69
C ARG A 475 -0.59 1.38 -3.55
N THR A 476 -1.78 1.86 -3.90
CA THR A 476 -2.88 2.06 -2.97
C THR A 476 -4.12 1.39 -3.55
N GLY A 477 -4.79 0.53 -2.79
CA GLY A 477 -6.00 -0.15 -3.22
C GLY A 477 -7.04 -0.24 -2.10
N ILE A 478 -8.31 -0.31 -2.48
CA ILE A 478 -9.44 -0.46 -1.55
C ILE A 478 -10.26 -1.69 -1.94
N GLY A 479 -10.57 -2.51 -0.95
CA GLY A 479 -11.40 -3.70 -1.05
C GLY A 479 -12.59 -3.65 -0.09
N ILE A 480 -13.64 -4.35 -0.45
CA ILE A 480 -14.89 -4.48 0.29
C ILE A 480 -15.12 -5.98 0.53
N ASP A 481 -15.29 -6.38 1.78
CA ASP A 481 -15.61 -7.77 2.14
C ASP A 481 -17.14 -8.05 2.09
N PRO A 482 -17.60 -9.31 2.21
CA PRO A 482 -19.04 -9.63 2.16
C PRO A 482 -19.89 -8.97 3.25
N GLN A 483 -19.28 -8.49 4.34
CA GLN A 483 -19.95 -7.79 5.43
C GLN A 483 -19.97 -6.27 5.22
N GLY A 484 -19.38 -5.77 4.13
CA GLY A 484 -19.25 -4.35 3.84
C GLY A 484 -18.15 -3.65 4.64
N ASN A 485 -17.25 -4.40 5.28
CA ASN A 485 -16.06 -3.81 5.89
C ASN A 485 -15.05 -3.46 4.79
N LEU A 486 -14.26 -2.41 5.03
CA LEU A 486 -13.23 -1.98 4.11
C LEU A 486 -11.87 -2.54 4.50
N ILE A 487 -11.13 -2.95 3.48
CA ILE A 487 -9.73 -3.36 3.55
C ILE A 487 -8.97 -2.44 2.59
N VAL A 488 -8.18 -1.51 3.12
CA VAL A 488 -7.36 -0.60 2.32
C VAL A 488 -5.90 -0.99 2.46
N GLU A 489 -5.22 -1.16 1.33
CA GLU A 489 -3.80 -1.51 1.30
C GLU A 489 -2.98 -0.37 0.71
N VAL A 490 -1.91 -0.01 1.42
CA VAL A 490 -0.85 0.89 0.94
C VAL A 490 0.47 0.14 0.94
N ILE A 491 0.97 -0.13 -0.25
CA ILE A 491 2.20 -0.88 -0.50
C ILE A 491 3.32 0.10 -0.77
N ASP A 492 4.37 0.08 0.05
CA ASP A 492 5.56 0.89 -0.24
C ASP A 492 6.32 0.30 -1.44
N GLY A 493 7.18 1.05 -2.11
CA GLY A 493 7.88 0.56 -3.29
C GLY A 493 9.15 1.32 -3.65
N ARG A 494 9.73 0.95 -4.80
CA ARG A 494 10.96 1.54 -5.38
C ARG A 494 12.22 1.31 -4.53
N SER A 495 12.28 0.22 -3.77
CA SER A 495 13.47 -0.17 -3.01
C SER A 495 13.69 -1.67 -3.01
N ASP A 496 14.71 -2.12 -3.74
CA ASP A 496 15.05 -3.54 -3.93
C ASP A 496 15.29 -4.32 -2.62
N CYS A 497 15.64 -3.61 -1.55
CA CYS A 497 15.99 -4.19 -0.25
C CYS A 497 15.10 -3.69 0.90
N PHE A 498 13.99 -3.01 0.62
CA PHE A 498 13.00 -2.68 1.66
C PHE A 498 11.59 -3.00 1.21
N SER A 499 11.17 -2.43 0.09
CA SER A 499 9.89 -2.76 -0.52
C SER A 499 9.99 -2.62 -2.02
N ILE A 500 9.81 -3.73 -2.72
CA ILE A 500 9.81 -3.75 -4.19
C ILE A 500 8.50 -3.21 -4.77
N GLY A 501 7.44 -3.08 -3.95
CA GLY A 501 6.09 -2.72 -4.41
C GLY A 501 5.31 -3.93 -4.91
N MET A 502 4.18 -3.70 -5.58
CA MET A 502 3.33 -4.73 -6.19
C MET A 502 2.96 -4.37 -7.63
N THR A 503 2.74 -5.40 -8.45
CA THR A 503 1.92 -5.28 -9.67
C THR A 503 0.44 -5.17 -9.29
N LEU A 504 -0.43 -4.70 -10.20
CA LEU A 504 -1.87 -4.66 -9.90
C LEU A 504 -2.48 -6.06 -9.69
N ALA A 505 -1.95 -7.08 -10.37
CA ALA A 505 -2.39 -8.46 -10.18
C ALA A 505 -2.05 -9.00 -8.79
N GLU A 506 -0.86 -8.67 -8.27
CA GLU A 506 -0.48 -9.03 -6.90
C GLU A 506 -1.33 -8.29 -5.86
N LEU A 507 -1.58 -6.99 -6.05
CA LEU A 507 -2.46 -6.22 -5.17
C LEU A 507 -3.90 -6.80 -5.17
N ALA A 508 -4.43 -7.15 -6.34
CA ALA A 508 -5.74 -7.78 -6.46
C ALA A 508 -5.80 -9.12 -5.72
N ALA A 509 -4.76 -9.95 -5.86
CA ALA A 509 -4.64 -11.21 -5.16
C ALA A 509 -4.52 -11.02 -3.63
N ASP A 510 -3.78 -10.00 -3.18
CA ASP A 510 -3.62 -9.68 -1.75
C ASP A 510 -4.95 -9.26 -1.12
N LEU A 511 -5.62 -8.27 -1.71
CA LEU A 511 -6.93 -7.80 -1.26
C LEU A 511 -7.94 -8.95 -1.22
N LYS A 512 -7.99 -9.80 -2.26
CA LYS A 512 -8.83 -11.01 -2.25
C LYS A 512 -8.46 -11.96 -1.12
N SER A 513 -7.18 -12.22 -0.90
CA SER A 513 -6.71 -13.12 0.17
C SER A 513 -7.08 -12.61 1.57
N ARG A 514 -7.27 -11.29 1.72
CA ARG A 514 -7.73 -10.63 2.95
C ARG A 514 -9.25 -10.57 3.08
N GLY A 515 -10.00 -11.06 2.09
CA GLY A 515 -11.46 -11.20 2.15
C GLY A 515 -12.23 -10.27 1.21
N ALA A 516 -11.56 -9.42 0.41
CA ALA A 516 -12.26 -8.55 -0.51
C ALA A 516 -12.98 -9.34 -1.61
N VAL A 517 -14.27 -9.08 -1.79
CA VAL A 517 -15.08 -9.58 -2.91
C VAL A 517 -15.21 -8.57 -4.03
N ASP A 518 -15.04 -7.28 -3.73
CA ASP A 518 -14.89 -6.22 -4.72
C ASP A 518 -13.72 -5.34 -4.33
N ALA A 519 -12.92 -4.93 -5.31
CA ALA A 519 -11.77 -4.08 -5.05
C ALA A 519 -11.39 -3.25 -6.26
N MET A 520 -10.78 -2.09 -6.03
CA MET A 520 -10.19 -1.24 -7.06
C MET A 520 -8.90 -0.59 -6.60
N ASN A 521 -8.10 -0.16 -7.57
CA ASN A 521 -6.86 0.58 -7.35
C ASN A 521 -7.14 2.09 -7.23
N PHE A 522 -6.28 2.79 -6.51
CA PHE A 522 -6.18 4.24 -6.45
C PHE A 522 -4.85 4.72 -7.05
N ASP A 523 -4.63 6.03 -7.10
CA ASP A 523 -3.36 6.60 -7.52
C ASP A 523 -2.18 5.95 -6.76
N SER A 524 -1.11 5.72 -7.50
CA SER A 524 0.00 4.85 -7.11
C SER A 524 1.33 5.60 -7.14
N GLY A 525 2.43 4.94 -6.78
CA GLY A 525 3.74 5.57 -6.79
C GLY A 525 3.93 6.53 -5.61
N GLY A 526 4.49 7.71 -5.87
CA GLY A 526 4.81 8.68 -4.79
C GLY A 526 3.59 9.24 -4.06
N SER A 527 2.40 9.06 -4.61
CA SER A 527 1.14 9.44 -3.97
C SER A 527 0.70 8.45 -2.89
N SER A 528 1.16 7.19 -2.95
CA SER A 528 0.75 6.11 -2.04
C SER A 528 1.10 6.43 -0.59
N THR A 529 0.09 6.85 0.17
CA THR A 529 0.24 7.37 1.52
C THR A 529 -0.93 6.92 2.39
N LEU A 530 -0.63 6.45 3.59
CA LEU A 530 -1.57 6.11 4.65
C LEU A 530 -1.31 7.02 5.86
N TYR A 531 -2.33 7.75 6.28
CA TYR A 531 -2.35 8.52 7.51
C TYR A 531 -3.11 7.73 8.58
N PHE A 532 -2.58 7.66 9.81
CA PHE A 532 -3.26 7.05 10.94
C PHE A 532 -2.86 7.72 12.25
N ASN A 533 -3.86 8.16 13.03
CA ASN A 533 -3.75 8.65 14.39
C ASN A 533 -2.65 9.71 14.62
N GLY A 534 -2.57 10.73 13.77
CA GLY A 534 -1.63 11.85 13.93
C GLY A 534 -0.52 11.89 12.88
N ASP A 535 -0.13 10.73 12.35
CA ASP A 535 1.11 10.55 11.59
C ASP A 535 0.93 9.78 10.27
N ILE A 536 1.94 9.88 9.40
CA ILE A 536 2.05 9.03 8.22
C ILE A 536 2.52 7.63 8.66
N TYR A 537 1.72 6.62 8.35
CA TYR A 537 1.93 5.25 8.80
C TYR A 537 2.83 4.44 7.86
N ASN A 538 2.84 4.72 6.55
CA ASN A 538 3.70 4.02 5.59
C ASN A 538 5.01 4.79 5.31
N TYR A 539 5.84 4.30 4.39
CA TYR A 539 7.08 4.97 3.98
C TYR A 539 6.95 5.51 2.54
N PRO A 540 6.58 6.79 2.35
CA PRO A 540 6.43 7.39 1.03
C PRO A 540 7.65 7.18 0.13
N SER A 541 7.40 6.76 -1.12
CA SER A 541 8.48 6.33 -2.01
C SER A 541 9.36 7.48 -2.54
N ASP A 542 8.92 8.73 -2.40
CA ASP A 542 9.67 9.91 -2.81
C ASP A 542 10.59 10.43 -1.68
N GLY A 543 10.74 9.67 -0.58
CA GLY A 543 11.48 10.05 0.63
C GLY A 543 10.73 11.03 1.53
N SER A 544 9.63 11.61 1.04
CA SER A 544 8.70 12.42 1.81
C SER A 544 7.29 12.30 1.23
N GLU A 545 6.30 12.74 2.00
CA GLU A 545 4.90 12.77 1.56
C GLU A 545 4.71 13.74 0.39
N ARG A 546 4.15 13.23 -0.70
CA ARG A 546 3.78 14.00 -1.89
C ARG A 546 2.47 14.76 -1.64
N SER A 547 2.39 15.99 -2.14
CA SER A 547 1.10 16.71 -2.23
C SER A 547 0.22 16.10 -3.32
N ILE A 548 -0.97 15.67 -2.94
CA ILE A 548 -1.97 14.99 -3.77
C ILE A 548 -3.22 15.88 -3.96
N SER A 549 -4.10 15.49 -4.87
CA SER A 549 -5.33 16.23 -5.17
C SER A 549 -6.47 15.92 -4.18
N ASN A 550 -6.57 14.67 -3.77
CA ASN A 550 -7.75 14.17 -3.08
C ASN A 550 -7.45 12.90 -2.25
N ALA A 551 -8.35 12.57 -1.34
CA ALA A 551 -8.21 11.49 -0.39
C ALA A 551 -9.57 10.90 0.04
N ILE A 552 -9.54 9.70 0.59
CA ILE A 552 -10.60 9.18 1.46
C ILE A 552 -10.18 9.39 2.91
N LEU A 553 -11.05 10.02 3.70
CA LEU A 553 -10.80 10.33 5.10
C LEU A 553 -11.81 9.64 6.01
N PHE A 554 -11.34 9.10 7.13
CA PHE A 554 -12.17 8.49 8.17
C PHE A 554 -12.20 9.41 9.39
N VAL A 555 -13.31 10.10 9.58
CA VAL A 555 -13.50 11.12 10.62
C VAL A 555 -14.36 10.52 11.74
N PRO A 556 -13.97 10.59 13.02
CA PRO A 556 -14.83 10.19 14.13
C PRO A 556 -16.20 10.87 14.06
N ASN A 557 -17.25 10.11 14.41
CA ASN A 557 -18.61 10.64 14.47
C ASN A 557 -18.81 11.69 15.55
#